data_AF-A0A2U1TG79-F1
#
_entry.id   AF-A0A2U1TG79-F1
#
_cell.length_a   1.000
_cell.length_b   1.000
_cell.length_c   1.000
_cell.angle_alpha   90.00
_cell.angle_beta   90.00
_cell.angle_gamma   90.00
#
_symmetry.space_group_name_H-M   'P 1'
#
loop_
_entity.id
_entity.type
_entity.pdbx_description
1 polymer ?
#
loop_
_entity_poly.entity_id
_entity_poly.type
_entity_poly.pdbx_seq_one_letter_code
_entity_poly.pdbx_strand_id
1 'polypeptide(L)'
;MARATGESDATQGTPTRVVPIENSRVRKRGTVQKAPALLLTAGVVLATLTGCAPATGNDCDSPVSSGDASTLVDATGALGSLKEVDFPTPLKTDTTQVSTLIEGDGARITDDQLVEMSFAFYNGTTGAPVEEGAYSEAGIYLPSQLLPGMADSIACSTVGSRIAAVMTPADAFGEEGSAQLGVASNDAVIMVADITDAFLAKADGTPTPVFESGFPSVVTAADGTPGITVPKSDAPTELKVATLKTGSGDKVSADDRVVVHYTGALWDDNSIFDTSWDDETPAVFSLDGIVPGLATALEGKTVGSQIIAVIPAELAYGEQGSATIPAGSTLVFVVDILGTVN
;
A
#
# COMPACT_ATOMS: atom_id res chain seq x y z
N MET A 1 52.61 -29.77 29.80
CA MET A 1 53.29 -31.04 30.16
C MET A 1 52.44 -31.73 31.23
N ALA A 2 51.92 -32.95 31.17
CA ALA A 2 51.81 -34.03 30.17
C ALA A 2 50.57 -34.86 30.62
N ARG A 3 49.53 -35.04 29.79
CA ARG A 3 49.20 -36.19 28.90
C ARG A 3 49.17 -37.58 29.59
N ALA A 4 47.97 -38.17 29.65
CA ALA A 4 47.64 -39.55 30.05
C ALA A 4 46.61 -40.10 29.02
N THR A 5 46.99 -41.08 28.18
CA THR A 5 46.60 -42.54 28.19
C THR A 5 45.09 -42.76 27.97
N GLY A 6 44.60 -43.33 26.85
CA GLY A 6 44.74 -44.73 26.35
C GLY A 6 43.32 -45.35 26.39
N GLU A 7 42.76 -46.20 25.51
CA GLU A 7 43.26 -47.26 24.63
C GLU A 7 42.10 -47.79 23.74
N SER A 8 42.45 -48.13 22.48
CA SER A 8 41.91 -49.10 21.46
C SER A 8 40.72 -50.01 21.80
N ASP A 9 39.63 -50.05 21.01
CA ASP A 9 39.34 -50.84 19.77
C ASP A 9 39.38 -52.39 19.93
N ALA A 10 38.25 -53.05 19.62
CA ALA A 10 38.16 -54.34 18.93
C ALA A 10 36.70 -54.82 18.76
N THR A 11 36.50 -55.63 17.72
CA THR A 11 35.31 -55.83 16.90
C THR A 11 34.65 -57.22 17.07
N GLN A 12 33.34 -57.27 16.72
CA GLN A 12 32.56 -58.36 16.06
C GLN A 12 32.34 -59.77 16.67
N GLY A 13 31.09 -60.25 16.53
CA GLY A 13 30.71 -61.67 16.51
C GLY A 13 29.22 -61.97 16.76
N THR A 14 28.43 -62.18 15.70
CA THR A 14 27.08 -62.84 15.67
C THR A 14 27.22 -64.38 15.82
N PRO A 15 26.20 -65.28 15.76
CA PRO A 15 24.73 -65.20 15.81
C PRO A 15 24.04 -66.32 16.66
N THR A 16 22.69 -66.42 16.63
CA THR A 16 21.87 -67.66 16.44
C THR A 16 20.67 -67.86 17.40
N ARG A 17 19.54 -68.17 16.76
CA ARG A 17 18.15 -68.48 17.16
C ARG A 17 17.97 -69.91 17.68
N VAL A 18 17.24 -70.17 18.78
CA VAL A 18 16.35 -71.35 18.97
C VAL A 18 15.25 -71.07 20.03
N VAL A 19 14.05 -71.60 19.74
CA VAL A 19 12.74 -71.71 20.45
C VAL A 19 12.80 -72.89 21.48
N PRO A 20 11.76 -73.45 22.17
CA PRO A 20 10.44 -73.05 22.75
C PRO A 20 10.32 -73.31 24.29
N ILE A 21 9.20 -72.95 24.94
CA ILE A 21 8.50 -73.86 25.89
C ILE A 21 6.97 -73.69 25.74
N GLU A 22 6.31 -74.83 25.69
CA GLU A 22 4.90 -75.14 25.42
C GLU A 22 4.20 -75.64 26.70
N ASN A 23 2.92 -75.31 26.89
CA ASN A 23 1.85 -76.24 27.34
C ASN A 23 0.51 -75.49 27.44
N SER A 24 -0.46 -75.77 26.56
CA SER A 24 -1.51 -76.83 26.64
C SER A 24 -2.60 -76.47 27.66
N ARG A 25 -3.91 -76.61 27.44
CA ARG A 25 -4.75 -77.50 26.60
C ARG A 25 -6.21 -76.95 26.81
N VAL A 26 -7.18 -76.92 25.88
CA VAL A 26 -8.14 -77.98 25.51
C VAL A 26 -9.16 -77.41 24.49
N ARG A 27 -9.58 -78.29 23.56
CA ARG A 27 -10.46 -78.15 22.38
C ARG A 27 -11.97 -78.05 22.65
N LYS A 28 -12.73 -77.50 21.67
CA LYS A 28 -13.89 -78.12 20.95
C LYS A 28 -14.30 -77.20 19.77
N ARG A 29 -14.01 -77.54 18.50
CA ARG A 29 -14.82 -78.25 17.48
C ARG A 29 -16.25 -77.68 17.23
N GLY A 30 -16.46 -77.13 16.04
CA GLY A 30 -17.77 -76.85 15.43
C GLY A 30 -17.62 -76.17 14.06
N THR A 31 -18.44 -76.54 13.09
CA THR A 31 -18.19 -76.52 11.64
C THR A 31 -19.03 -75.44 10.94
N VAL A 32 -18.45 -74.73 9.95
CA VAL A 32 -19.01 -74.18 8.69
C VAL A 32 -20.40 -73.49 8.69
N GLN A 33 -20.50 -72.25 8.19
CA GLN A 33 -21.31 -71.86 7.01
C GLN A 33 -21.43 -70.33 6.81
N LYS A 34 -21.15 -69.92 5.55
CA LYS A 34 -21.81 -68.88 4.73
C LYS A 34 -21.87 -67.41 5.20
N ALA A 35 -21.40 -66.53 4.29
CA ALA A 35 -21.61 -65.07 4.24
C ALA A 35 -23.10 -64.70 4.00
N PRO A 36 -23.49 -63.42 3.76
CA PRO A 36 -22.94 -62.11 4.17
C PRO A 36 -24.03 -61.22 4.85
N ALA A 37 -23.66 -60.11 5.50
CA ALA A 37 -24.58 -58.96 5.64
C ALA A 37 -23.82 -57.67 6.01
N LEU A 38 -24.00 -56.66 5.15
CA LEU A 38 -23.80 -55.23 5.40
C LEU A 38 -24.25 -54.83 6.81
N LEU A 39 -23.54 -53.89 7.43
CA LEU A 39 -24.12 -52.66 7.99
C LEU A 39 -23.01 -51.63 8.26
N LEU A 40 -23.25 -50.43 7.74
CA LEU A 40 -22.43 -49.23 7.77
C LEU A 40 -22.41 -48.60 9.17
N THR A 41 -21.23 -48.36 9.72
CA THR A 41 -20.96 -47.23 10.64
C THR A 41 -19.49 -46.86 10.54
N ALA A 42 -19.17 -45.81 9.77
CA ALA A 42 -17.90 -45.09 9.90
C ALA A 42 -18.24 -43.69 10.42
N GLY A 43 -17.87 -43.43 11.67
CA GLY A 43 -18.06 -42.14 12.33
C GLY A 43 -17.20 -41.07 11.65
N VAL A 44 -17.85 -39.98 11.27
CA VAL A 44 -17.18 -38.75 10.84
C VAL A 44 -16.65 -38.05 12.09
N VAL A 45 -15.33 -37.98 12.20
CA VAL A 45 -14.64 -37.11 13.15
C VAL A 45 -14.71 -35.69 12.59
N LEU A 46 -15.57 -34.85 13.17
CA LEU A 46 -15.59 -33.41 12.91
C LEU A 46 -14.40 -32.77 13.63
N ALA A 47 -13.29 -32.61 12.92
CA ALA A 47 -12.24 -31.69 13.33
C ALA A 47 -12.75 -30.26 13.10
N THR A 48 -13.06 -29.55 14.17
CA THR A 48 -13.34 -28.10 14.11
C THR A 48 -12.02 -27.39 13.82
N LEU A 49 -11.72 -27.20 12.54
CA LEU A 49 -10.78 -26.19 12.08
C LEU A 49 -11.40 -24.83 12.42
N THR A 50 -11.05 -24.28 13.58
CA THR A 50 -11.10 -22.83 13.79
C THR A 50 -10.05 -22.21 12.88
N GLY A 51 -10.42 -22.01 11.62
CA GLY A 51 -9.72 -21.10 10.74
C GLY A 51 -9.95 -19.69 11.29
N CYS A 52 -8.88 -19.02 11.71
CA CYS A 52 -8.88 -17.56 11.74
C CYS A 52 -9.07 -17.11 10.29
N ALA A 53 -10.31 -16.81 9.91
CA ALA A 53 -10.54 -15.88 8.82
C ALA A 53 -10.01 -14.52 9.28
N PRO A 54 -9.19 -13.81 8.49
CA PRO A 54 -9.01 -12.38 8.74
C PRO A 54 -10.40 -11.75 8.68
N ALA A 55 -10.70 -10.89 9.65
CA ALA A 55 -11.92 -10.12 9.63
C ALA A 55 -11.88 -9.22 8.38
N THR A 56 -12.52 -9.64 7.29
CA THR A 56 -12.86 -8.77 6.17
C THR A 56 -14.03 -7.89 6.60
N GLY A 57 -13.72 -6.93 7.46
CA GLY A 57 -14.62 -5.85 7.85
C GLY A 57 -14.02 -4.55 7.35
N ASN A 58 -14.10 -4.32 6.03
CA ASN A 58 -13.88 -3.00 5.47
C ASN A 58 -15.26 -2.46 5.09
N ASP A 59 -15.90 -1.76 6.03
CA ASP A 59 -17.02 -0.85 5.73
C ASP A 59 -16.46 0.35 4.96
N CYS A 60 -16.07 0.12 3.71
CA CYS A 60 -15.88 1.19 2.76
C CYS A 60 -17.19 1.29 1.99
N ASP A 61 -17.95 2.34 2.30
CA ASP A 61 -19.23 2.60 1.64
C ASP A 61 -18.94 3.32 0.33
N SER A 62 -18.90 2.55 -0.77
CA SER A 62 -18.61 3.12 -2.08
C SER A 62 -19.71 4.11 -2.48
N PRO A 63 -19.37 5.36 -2.83
CA PRO A 63 -20.36 6.37 -3.19
C PRO A 63 -21.11 6.02 -4.49
N VAL A 64 -20.48 5.20 -5.34
CA VAL A 64 -21.05 4.68 -6.58
C VAL A 64 -21.06 3.16 -6.58
N SER A 65 -21.96 2.58 -7.35
CA SER A 65 -22.13 1.13 -7.46
C SER A 65 -22.26 0.70 -8.91
N SER A 66 -22.10 -0.59 -9.15
CA SER A 66 -22.31 -1.17 -10.47
C SER A 66 -23.76 -1.04 -10.91
N GLY A 67 -23.99 -0.77 -12.20
CA GLY A 67 -25.33 -0.71 -12.77
C GLY A 67 -25.38 -1.12 -14.24
N ASP A 68 -26.56 -0.92 -14.85
CA ASP A 68 -26.84 -1.35 -16.22
C ASP A 68 -25.88 -0.70 -17.24
N ALA A 69 -25.40 0.52 -17.00
CA ALA A 69 -24.49 1.20 -17.93
C ALA A 69 -23.05 0.71 -17.78
N SER A 70 -22.55 0.60 -16.55
CA SER A 70 -21.16 0.19 -16.30
C SER A 70 -20.90 -1.27 -16.68
N THR A 71 -21.90 -2.14 -16.54
CA THR A 71 -21.81 -3.57 -16.93
C THR A 71 -21.81 -3.81 -18.44
N LEU A 72 -22.10 -2.78 -19.25
CA LEU A 72 -22.02 -2.84 -20.71
C LEU A 72 -20.64 -2.44 -21.26
N VAL A 73 -19.72 -2.02 -20.40
CA VAL A 73 -18.36 -1.62 -20.78
C VAL A 73 -17.44 -2.82 -20.60
N ASP A 74 -16.86 -3.28 -21.71
CA ASP A 74 -15.82 -4.29 -21.72
C ASP A 74 -14.47 -3.65 -22.06
N ALA A 75 -13.40 -4.10 -21.41
CA ALA A 75 -12.04 -3.63 -21.69
C ALA A 75 -11.05 -4.78 -21.65
N THR A 76 -10.27 -4.94 -22.73
CA THR A 76 -9.29 -6.02 -22.86
C THR A 76 -7.85 -5.53 -22.74
N GLY A 77 -6.95 -6.45 -22.43
CA GLY A 77 -5.53 -6.16 -22.22
C GLY A 77 -5.06 -6.58 -20.83
N ALA A 78 -3.76 -6.47 -20.60
CA ALA A 78 -3.20 -6.65 -19.26
C ALA A 78 -3.34 -5.34 -18.47
N LEU A 79 -3.23 -5.38 -17.14
CA LEU A 79 -3.08 -4.17 -16.33
C LEU A 79 -1.88 -3.35 -16.83
N GLY A 80 -2.03 -2.03 -16.89
CA GLY A 80 -1.07 -1.10 -17.49
C GLY A 80 -1.01 -1.15 -19.02
N SER A 81 -1.82 -1.98 -19.68
CA SER A 81 -1.83 -2.13 -21.14
C SER A 81 -3.25 -2.34 -21.66
N LEU A 82 -3.99 -1.24 -21.81
CA LEU A 82 -5.31 -1.23 -22.42
C LEU A 82 -5.20 -1.46 -23.93
N LYS A 83 -5.93 -2.45 -24.45
CA LYS A 83 -5.91 -2.81 -25.88
C LYS A 83 -7.14 -2.34 -26.62
N GLU A 84 -8.30 -2.64 -26.07
CA GLU A 84 -9.59 -2.38 -26.69
C GLU A 84 -10.61 -2.11 -25.60
N VAL A 85 -11.51 -1.17 -25.86
CA VAL A 85 -12.68 -0.85 -25.03
C VAL A 85 -13.89 -0.92 -25.94
N ASP A 86 -14.90 -1.70 -25.55
CA ASP A 86 -16.14 -1.89 -26.29
C ASP A 86 -17.34 -1.57 -25.40
N PHE A 87 -18.33 -0.88 -25.97
CA PHE A 87 -19.61 -0.57 -25.35
C PHE A 87 -20.61 -0.07 -26.39
N PRO A 88 -21.93 -0.23 -26.17
CA PRO A 88 -22.94 0.23 -27.12
C PRO A 88 -23.01 1.76 -27.17
N THR A 89 -23.09 2.33 -28.38
CA THR A 89 -23.26 3.78 -28.57
C THR A 89 -24.68 4.12 -29.06
N PRO A 90 -25.37 5.12 -28.48
CA PRO A 90 -24.95 5.92 -27.34
C PRO A 90 -25.13 5.16 -26.01
N LEU A 91 -24.13 5.23 -25.13
CA LEU A 91 -24.23 4.83 -23.73
C LEU A 91 -24.50 6.06 -22.88
N LYS A 92 -25.55 6.00 -22.07
CA LYS A 92 -25.97 7.07 -21.16
C LYS A 92 -26.26 6.50 -19.79
N THR A 93 -26.22 7.36 -18.79
CA THR A 93 -26.61 7.01 -17.43
C THR A 93 -27.25 8.20 -16.72
N ASP A 94 -28.19 7.91 -15.82
CA ASP A 94 -28.82 8.91 -14.95
C ASP A 94 -28.04 9.11 -13.64
N THR A 95 -27.18 8.14 -13.28
CA THR A 95 -26.30 8.18 -12.10
C THR A 95 -24.91 7.66 -12.46
N THR A 96 -23.86 8.12 -11.80
CA THR A 96 -22.53 7.56 -12.01
C THR A 96 -22.49 6.11 -11.51
N GLN A 97 -21.94 5.21 -12.33
CA GLN A 97 -21.88 3.77 -12.07
C GLN A 97 -20.47 3.26 -12.31
N VAL A 98 -20.03 2.27 -11.55
CA VAL A 98 -18.70 1.66 -11.70
C VAL A 98 -18.76 0.14 -11.59
N SER A 99 -18.09 -0.56 -12.51
CA SER A 99 -17.91 -2.00 -12.49
C SER A 99 -16.44 -2.36 -12.48
N THR A 100 -16.06 -3.33 -11.64
CA THR A 100 -14.73 -3.92 -11.65
C THR A 100 -14.63 -4.93 -12.80
N LEU A 101 -13.72 -4.68 -13.74
CA LEU A 101 -13.46 -5.56 -14.89
C LEU A 101 -12.33 -6.57 -14.60
N ILE A 102 -11.34 -6.14 -13.82
CA ILE A 102 -10.27 -7.00 -13.29
C ILE A 102 -10.24 -6.75 -11.79
N GLU A 103 -10.42 -7.82 -11.00
CA GLU A 103 -10.33 -7.76 -9.55
C GLU A 103 -8.87 -7.55 -9.12
N GLY A 104 -8.64 -6.55 -8.27
CA GLY A 104 -7.36 -6.35 -7.61
C GLY A 104 -7.31 -7.12 -6.30
N ASP A 105 -6.10 -7.48 -5.87
CA ASP A 105 -5.83 -8.15 -4.59
C ASP A 105 -5.05 -7.28 -3.60
N GLY A 106 -4.73 -6.04 -3.99
CA GLY A 106 -4.01 -5.08 -3.18
C GLY A 106 -4.88 -4.34 -2.16
N ALA A 107 -4.27 -3.33 -1.54
CA ALA A 107 -4.94 -2.50 -0.55
C ALA A 107 -6.16 -1.78 -1.15
N ARG A 108 -7.18 -1.55 -0.32
CA ARG A 108 -8.36 -0.78 -0.72
C ARG A 108 -8.05 0.71 -0.67
N ILE A 109 -8.58 1.45 -1.64
CA ILE A 109 -8.45 2.90 -1.67
C ILE A 109 -9.28 3.57 -0.56
N THR A 110 -8.67 4.50 0.16
CA THR A 110 -9.33 5.37 1.14
C THR A 110 -9.31 6.83 0.70
N ASP A 111 -10.05 7.67 1.43
CA ASP A 111 -10.02 9.11 1.27
C ASP A 111 -8.62 9.65 1.65
N ASP A 112 -8.16 10.69 0.94
CA ASP A 112 -6.93 11.47 1.23
C ASP A 112 -5.57 10.82 0.97
N GLN A 113 -5.52 9.74 0.20
CA GLN A 113 -4.25 9.19 -0.29
C GLN A 113 -3.99 9.55 -1.76
N LEU A 114 -2.70 9.61 -2.11
CA LEU A 114 -2.31 9.59 -3.51
C LEU A 114 -2.54 8.20 -4.10
N VAL A 115 -3.12 8.16 -5.30
CA VAL A 115 -3.38 6.94 -6.06
C VAL A 115 -2.62 7.01 -7.37
N GLU A 116 -1.88 5.94 -7.67
CA GLU A 116 -1.25 5.76 -8.96
C GLU A 116 -2.19 4.98 -9.89
N MET A 117 -2.50 5.57 -11.04
CA MET A 117 -3.41 4.95 -12.00
C MET A 117 -3.13 5.38 -13.44
N SER A 118 -3.52 4.52 -14.39
CA SER A 118 -3.63 4.85 -15.81
C SER A 118 -5.10 4.85 -16.19
N PHE A 119 -5.57 5.81 -16.97
CA PHE A 119 -6.96 5.82 -17.42
C PHE A 119 -7.12 6.31 -18.86
N ALA A 120 -8.24 5.93 -19.46
CA ALA A 120 -8.68 6.45 -20.75
C ALA A 120 -10.14 6.87 -20.66
N PHE A 121 -10.45 8.01 -21.27
CA PHE A 121 -11.81 8.52 -21.37
C PHE A 121 -12.38 8.31 -22.77
N TYR A 122 -13.67 8.00 -22.82
CA TYR A 122 -14.44 7.85 -24.06
C TYR A 122 -15.75 8.63 -23.96
N ASN A 123 -16.17 9.22 -25.07
CA ASN A 123 -17.46 9.88 -25.19
C ASN A 123 -18.55 8.81 -25.31
N GLY A 124 -19.52 8.78 -24.39
CA GLY A 124 -20.58 7.78 -24.40
C GLY A 124 -21.55 7.87 -25.58
N THR A 125 -21.72 9.05 -26.16
CA THR A 125 -22.59 9.23 -27.33
C THR A 125 -21.94 8.70 -28.60
N THR A 126 -20.64 8.94 -28.80
CA THR A 126 -19.95 8.65 -30.08
C THR A 126 -19.05 7.42 -30.03
N GLY A 127 -18.65 6.96 -28.85
CA GLY A 127 -17.64 5.92 -28.64
C GLY A 127 -16.20 6.39 -28.88
N ALA A 128 -15.99 7.66 -29.26
CA ALA A 128 -14.67 8.17 -29.57
C ALA A 128 -13.82 8.36 -28.30
N PRO A 129 -12.50 8.09 -28.33
CA PRO A 129 -11.61 8.46 -27.24
C PRO A 129 -11.58 9.98 -27.09
N VAL A 130 -11.63 10.45 -25.84
CA VAL A 130 -11.61 11.87 -25.46
C VAL A 130 -10.19 12.44 -25.57
N GLU A 131 -9.19 11.60 -25.32
CA GLU A 131 -7.78 11.91 -25.52
C GLU A 131 -7.04 10.64 -26.02
N GLU A 132 -6.35 10.75 -27.15
CA GLU A 132 -5.55 9.64 -27.68
C GLU A 132 -4.28 9.44 -26.82
N GLY A 133 -3.99 8.21 -26.40
CA GLY A 133 -2.76 7.89 -25.68
C GLY A 133 -2.78 8.17 -24.17
N ALA A 134 -3.91 8.57 -23.60
CA ALA A 134 -4.07 8.84 -22.15
C ALA A 134 -3.70 7.65 -21.23
N TYR A 135 -3.67 6.43 -21.76
CA TYR A 135 -3.30 5.22 -21.04
C TYR A 135 -1.79 4.89 -21.05
N SER A 136 -0.96 5.73 -21.66
CA SER A 136 0.42 5.35 -21.98
C SER A 136 1.37 5.29 -20.79
N GLU A 137 1.11 6.07 -19.73
CA GLU A 137 1.89 6.06 -18.49
C GLU A 137 0.97 6.28 -17.28
N ALA A 138 1.26 5.61 -16.16
CA ALA A 138 0.53 5.81 -14.92
C ALA A 138 0.91 7.17 -14.31
N GLY A 139 -0.11 7.92 -13.91
CA GLY A 139 0.05 9.17 -13.18
C GLY A 139 -0.28 8.98 -11.71
N ILE A 140 0.21 9.91 -10.88
CA ILE A 140 -0.10 9.97 -9.45
C ILE A 140 -1.09 11.11 -9.22
N TYR A 141 -2.24 10.79 -8.63
CA TYR A 141 -3.36 11.72 -8.47
C TYR A 141 -3.85 11.76 -7.04
N LEU A 142 -4.23 12.96 -6.59
CA LEU A 142 -5.03 13.13 -5.39
C LEU A 142 -6.51 13.04 -5.79
N PRO A 143 -7.34 12.15 -5.18
CA PRO A 143 -8.74 12.01 -5.53
C PRO A 143 -9.53 13.33 -5.51
N SER A 144 -9.23 14.23 -4.58
CA SER A 144 -9.89 15.54 -4.45
C SER A 144 -9.62 16.50 -5.62
N GLN A 145 -8.63 16.21 -6.47
CA GLN A 145 -8.30 16.99 -7.66
C GLN A 145 -8.88 16.41 -8.96
N LEU A 146 -9.51 15.23 -8.89
CA LEU A 146 -10.11 14.57 -10.04
C LEU A 146 -11.52 15.11 -10.33
N LEU A 147 -12.07 14.72 -11.48
CA LEU A 147 -13.50 14.91 -11.75
C LEU A 147 -14.31 14.21 -10.64
N PRO A 148 -15.44 14.79 -10.17
CA PRO A 148 -16.21 14.21 -9.06
C PRO A 148 -16.58 12.74 -9.29
N GLY A 149 -17.07 12.40 -10.49
CA GLY A 149 -17.44 11.03 -10.82
C GLY A 149 -16.26 10.07 -10.91
N MET A 150 -15.07 10.59 -11.22
CA MET A 150 -13.84 9.81 -11.23
C MET A 150 -13.37 9.51 -9.82
N ALA A 151 -13.35 10.52 -8.94
CA ALA A 151 -13.01 10.36 -7.53
C ALA A 151 -13.94 9.35 -6.84
N ASP A 152 -15.26 9.51 -7.06
CA ASP A 152 -16.26 8.57 -6.54
C ASP A 152 -16.04 7.15 -7.07
N SER A 153 -15.70 7.00 -8.35
CA SER A 153 -15.53 5.68 -8.97
C SER A 153 -14.29 4.92 -8.50
N ILE A 154 -13.21 5.62 -8.13
CA ILE A 154 -12.00 4.97 -7.60
C ILE A 154 -12.12 4.70 -6.09
N ALA A 155 -13.01 5.40 -5.38
CA ALA A 155 -13.23 5.19 -3.96
C ALA A 155 -13.58 3.72 -3.69
N CYS A 156 -13.00 3.15 -2.63
CA CYS A 156 -13.17 1.75 -2.23
C CYS A 156 -12.69 0.69 -3.24
N SER A 157 -12.15 1.07 -4.39
CA SER A 157 -11.54 0.13 -5.33
C SER A 157 -10.24 -0.43 -4.74
N THR A 158 -9.77 -1.56 -5.26
CA THR A 158 -8.54 -2.23 -4.79
C THR A 158 -7.38 -1.95 -5.72
N VAL A 159 -6.18 -1.79 -5.18
CA VAL A 159 -4.94 -1.76 -5.97
C VAL A 159 -4.83 -3.06 -6.79
N GLY A 160 -4.41 -2.92 -8.04
CA GLY A 160 -4.37 -3.99 -9.04
C GLY A 160 -5.70 -4.22 -9.76
N SER A 161 -6.71 -3.38 -9.56
CA SER A 161 -7.97 -3.50 -10.27
C SER A 161 -7.99 -2.73 -11.58
N ARG A 162 -8.78 -3.24 -12.54
CA ARG A 162 -9.30 -2.46 -13.65
C ARG A 162 -10.75 -2.15 -13.38
N ILE A 163 -11.13 -0.89 -13.44
CA ILE A 163 -12.52 -0.44 -13.30
C ILE A 163 -13.02 0.20 -14.59
N ALA A 164 -14.32 0.09 -14.84
CA ALA A 164 -15.04 0.84 -15.85
C ALA A 164 -16.12 1.69 -15.17
N ALA A 165 -15.96 3.01 -15.27
CA ALA A 165 -16.93 3.97 -14.78
C ALA A 165 -17.70 4.59 -15.94
N VAL A 166 -19.00 4.78 -15.76
CA VAL A 166 -19.86 5.56 -16.65
C VAL A 166 -20.37 6.74 -15.84
N MET A 167 -19.84 7.92 -16.13
CA MET A 167 -20.13 9.15 -15.40
C MET A 167 -21.27 9.92 -16.06
N THR A 168 -22.11 10.52 -15.23
CA THR A 168 -23.10 11.50 -15.71
C THR A 168 -22.37 12.73 -16.28
N PRO A 169 -23.02 13.55 -17.12
CA PRO A 169 -22.44 14.83 -17.52
C PRO A 169 -22.08 15.69 -16.31
N ALA A 170 -22.93 15.73 -15.29
CA ALA A 170 -22.72 16.54 -14.08
C ALA A 170 -21.45 16.14 -13.30
N ASP A 171 -21.16 14.85 -13.22
CA ASP A 171 -20.00 14.31 -12.50
C ASP A 171 -18.72 14.31 -13.35
N ALA A 172 -18.82 14.71 -14.63
CA ALA A 172 -17.72 14.87 -15.56
C ALA A 172 -17.52 16.37 -15.93
N PHE A 173 -17.96 16.80 -17.13
CA PHE A 173 -17.70 18.15 -17.66
C PHE A 173 -18.90 19.13 -17.54
N GLY A 174 -19.96 18.72 -16.86
CA GLY A 174 -21.15 19.52 -16.59
C GLY A 174 -21.91 19.99 -17.82
N GLU A 175 -22.76 21.01 -17.62
CA GLU A 175 -23.56 21.64 -18.68
C GLU A 175 -22.71 22.44 -19.69
N GLU A 176 -21.43 22.69 -19.38
CA GLU A 176 -20.50 23.37 -20.29
C GLU A 176 -19.90 22.39 -21.31
N GLY A 177 -19.75 21.11 -20.93
CA GLY A 177 -19.04 20.11 -21.71
C GLY A 177 -17.56 20.47 -21.86
N SER A 178 -16.89 19.80 -22.80
CA SER A 178 -15.51 20.11 -23.19
C SER A 178 -15.37 20.02 -24.70
N ALA A 179 -15.54 21.16 -25.37
CA ALA A 179 -15.45 21.24 -26.83
C ALA A 179 -14.05 20.86 -27.35
N GLN A 180 -12.99 21.15 -26.58
CA GLN A 180 -11.62 20.77 -26.91
C GLN A 180 -11.45 19.24 -26.93
N LEU A 181 -12.13 18.54 -26.03
CA LEU A 181 -12.05 17.10 -25.88
C LEU A 181 -13.19 16.35 -26.61
N GLY A 182 -14.01 17.08 -27.40
CA GLY A 182 -15.12 16.49 -28.14
C GLY A 182 -16.26 15.96 -27.27
N VAL A 183 -16.43 16.51 -26.05
CA VAL A 183 -17.51 16.14 -25.12
C VAL A 183 -18.58 17.23 -25.11
N ALA A 184 -19.82 16.92 -25.49
CA ALA A 184 -20.93 17.85 -25.39
C ALA A 184 -21.53 17.85 -23.97
N SER A 185 -22.31 18.88 -23.64
CA SER A 185 -22.90 19.10 -22.32
C SER A 185 -23.86 18.01 -21.82
N ASN A 186 -24.31 17.11 -22.69
CA ASN A 186 -25.22 16.00 -22.36
C ASN A 186 -24.58 14.63 -22.59
N ASP A 187 -23.28 14.59 -22.88
CA ASP A 187 -22.58 13.34 -23.11
C ASP A 187 -22.14 12.74 -21.78
N ALA A 188 -22.47 11.45 -21.59
CA ALA A 188 -21.83 10.66 -20.55
C ALA A 188 -20.36 10.45 -20.91
N VAL A 189 -19.52 10.31 -19.89
CA VAL A 189 -18.09 10.03 -20.07
C VAL A 189 -17.80 8.66 -19.48
N ILE A 190 -17.24 7.77 -20.30
CA ILE A 190 -16.79 6.45 -19.88
C ILE A 190 -15.32 6.58 -19.51
N MET A 191 -14.95 6.08 -18.34
CA MET A 191 -13.57 5.92 -17.92
C MET A 191 -13.26 4.44 -17.81
N VAL A 192 -12.15 4.00 -18.39
CA VAL A 192 -11.51 2.73 -18.02
C VAL A 192 -10.21 3.08 -17.33
N ALA A 193 -10.00 2.58 -16.11
CA ALA A 193 -8.82 2.89 -15.32
C ALA A 193 -8.21 1.62 -14.72
N ASP A 194 -6.89 1.52 -14.76
CA ASP A 194 -6.11 0.59 -13.95
C ASP A 194 -5.55 1.32 -12.74
N ILE A 195 -5.91 0.86 -11.55
CA ILE A 195 -5.33 1.32 -10.30
C ILE A 195 -4.10 0.48 -10.05
N THR A 196 -2.91 1.07 -10.20
CA THR A 196 -1.64 0.35 -10.13
C THR A 196 -1.01 0.40 -8.75
N ASP A 197 -1.20 1.50 -8.03
CA ASP A 197 -0.72 1.64 -6.64
C ASP A 197 -1.57 2.64 -5.84
N ALA A 198 -1.44 2.59 -4.52
CA ALA A 198 -2.00 3.58 -3.60
C ALA A 198 -1.06 3.76 -2.41
N PHE A 199 -0.73 5.01 -2.10
CA PHE A 199 0.23 5.35 -1.08
C PHE A 199 -0.45 5.52 0.28
N LEU A 200 0.25 5.32 1.39
CA LEU A 200 -0.36 5.50 2.71
C LEU A 200 -0.80 6.96 2.90
N ALA A 201 -1.94 7.21 3.52
CA ALA A 201 -2.33 8.58 3.92
C ALA A 201 -1.44 9.14 5.05
N LYS A 202 -0.83 8.27 5.86
CA LYS A 202 0.11 8.61 6.93
C LYS A 202 0.96 7.42 7.35
N ALA A 203 2.01 7.66 8.14
CA ALA A 203 2.82 6.58 8.71
C ALA A 203 2.00 5.69 9.66
N ASP A 204 1.92 4.40 9.33
CA ASP A 204 1.20 3.34 10.05
C ASP A 204 2.12 2.39 10.84
N GLY A 205 3.43 2.67 10.84
CA GLY A 205 4.44 1.85 11.49
C GLY A 205 4.30 1.75 13.01
N THR A 206 5.04 0.80 13.59
CA THR A 206 5.03 0.57 15.04
C THR A 206 5.81 1.68 15.78
N PRO A 207 5.24 2.34 16.80
CA PRO A 207 5.94 3.35 17.60
C PRO A 207 7.27 2.83 18.14
N THR A 208 8.33 3.59 17.94
CA THR A 208 9.70 3.26 18.31
C THR A 208 10.22 4.34 19.28
N PRO A 209 10.46 4.00 20.55
CA PRO A 209 10.96 4.97 21.51
C PRO A 209 12.34 5.50 21.15
N VAL A 210 12.49 6.83 21.14
CA VAL A 210 13.78 7.51 20.96
C VAL A 210 14.30 7.93 22.33
N PHE A 211 15.38 7.30 22.79
CA PHE A 211 16.02 7.60 24.08
C PHE A 211 17.26 8.48 23.95
N GLU A 212 17.70 8.75 22.72
CA GLU A 212 18.87 9.58 22.45
C GLU A 212 18.56 11.05 22.73
N SER A 213 19.51 11.77 23.33
CA SER A 213 19.42 13.21 23.55
C SER A 213 19.72 13.99 22.27
N GLY A 214 19.20 15.23 22.20
CA GLY A 214 19.43 16.13 21.07
C GLY A 214 18.39 16.03 19.95
N PHE A 215 17.32 15.26 20.16
CA PHE A 215 16.13 15.33 19.31
C PHE A 215 15.06 16.24 19.93
N PRO A 216 14.38 17.04 19.10
CA PRO A 216 13.10 17.67 19.44
C PRO A 216 12.06 16.63 19.86
N SER A 217 11.11 17.06 20.69
CA SER A 217 9.95 16.23 21.03
C SER A 217 8.91 16.29 19.92
N VAL A 218 8.31 15.15 19.60
CA VAL A 218 7.27 15.03 18.56
C VAL A 218 6.02 14.42 19.16
N VAL A 219 4.87 15.05 18.90
CA VAL A 219 3.54 14.52 19.24
C VAL A 219 2.72 14.49 17.97
N THR A 220 2.17 13.33 17.63
CA THR A 220 1.36 13.14 16.43
C THR A 220 -0.12 13.28 16.76
N ALA A 221 -0.85 14.11 16.01
CA ALA A 221 -2.30 14.17 16.07
C ALA A 221 -2.96 12.92 15.45
N ALA A 222 -4.28 12.79 15.60
CA ALA A 222 -5.01 11.59 15.15
C ALA A 222 -5.03 11.44 13.62
N ASP A 223 -5.06 12.57 12.91
CA ASP A 223 -4.92 12.68 11.45
C ASP A 223 -3.52 12.30 10.95
N GLY A 224 -2.49 12.41 11.79
CA GLY A 224 -1.09 12.13 11.44
C GLY A 224 -0.18 13.36 11.56
N THR A 225 -0.76 14.56 11.68
CA THR A 225 -0.02 15.82 11.70
C THR A 225 0.95 15.88 12.89
N PRO A 226 2.26 16.11 12.66
CA PRO A 226 3.24 16.16 13.75
C PRO A 226 3.36 17.56 14.36
N GLY A 227 3.22 17.64 15.68
CA GLY A 227 3.63 18.78 16.49
C GLY A 227 5.08 18.65 16.94
N ILE A 228 5.90 19.65 16.64
CA ILE A 228 7.34 19.69 16.96
C ILE A 228 7.61 20.67 18.10
N THR A 229 8.40 20.25 19.08
CA THR A 229 8.94 21.13 20.14
C THR A 229 10.45 20.99 20.24
N VAL A 230 11.16 22.00 19.75
CA VAL A 230 12.62 22.10 19.81
C VAL A 230 13.08 22.56 21.21
N PRO A 231 14.08 21.90 21.82
CA PRO A 231 14.63 22.32 23.11
C PRO A 231 15.42 23.63 23.00
N LYS A 232 15.43 24.41 24.08
CA LYS A 232 16.27 25.62 24.20
C LYS A 232 17.73 25.26 24.53
N SER A 233 18.38 24.57 23.60
CA SER A 233 19.80 24.20 23.65
C SER A 233 20.46 24.46 22.31
N ASP A 234 21.79 24.44 22.28
CA ASP A 234 22.53 24.51 21.03
C ASP A 234 22.12 23.36 20.09
N ALA A 235 22.05 23.67 18.80
CA ALA A 235 21.75 22.71 17.76
C ALA A 235 22.86 21.67 17.63
N PRO A 236 22.54 20.40 17.31
CA PRO A 236 23.53 19.42 16.89
C PRO A 236 24.34 19.92 15.69
N THR A 237 25.66 19.71 15.72
CA THR A 237 26.56 20.07 14.61
C THR A 237 26.66 18.96 13.55
N GLU A 238 26.15 17.77 13.85
CA GLU A 238 26.13 16.61 12.95
C GLU A 238 24.67 16.25 12.63
N LEU A 239 24.45 15.61 11.47
CA LEU A 239 23.15 15.05 11.11
C LEU A 239 22.73 14.02 12.16
N LYS A 240 21.54 14.23 12.75
CA LYS A 240 20.89 13.25 13.62
C LYS A 240 19.61 12.75 12.99
N VAL A 241 19.41 11.43 13.01
CA VAL A 241 18.21 10.80 12.48
C VAL A 241 17.70 9.75 13.46
N ALA A 242 16.41 9.79 13.77
CA ALA A 242 15.75 8.76 14.56
C ALA A 242 14.44 8.34 13.90
N THR A 243 14.09 7.07 14.08
CA THR A 243 12.82 6.50 13.60
C THR A 243 11.83 6.55 14.76
N LEU A 244 10.76 7.33 14.62
CA LEU A 244 9.68 7.50 15.58
C LEU A 244 8.62 6.41 15.45
N LYS A 245 8.37 5.95 14.22
CA LYS A 245 7.58 4.76 13.90
C LYS A 245 8.34 3.94 12.88
N THR A 246 8.44 2.63 13.09
CA THR A 246 9.09 1.71 12.15
C THR A 246 8.03 1.09 11.24
N GLY A 247 8.05 1.49 9.98
CA GLY A 247 7.19 0.94 8.92
C GLY A 247 7.62 -0.46 8.48
N SER A 248 6.74 -1.14 7.77
CA SER A 248 6.95 -2.53 7.31
C SER A 248 6.97 -2.69 5.79
N GLY A 249 6.75 -1.62 5.04
CA GLY A 249 6.78 -1.63 3.59
C GLY A 249 8.20 -1.59 3.02
N ASP A 250 8.27 -1.34 1.72
CA ASP A 250 9.53 -1.38 0.98
C ASP A 250 10.54 -0.36 1.49
N LYS A 251 11.81 -0.69 1.29
CA LYS A 251 12.93 0.13 1.72
C LYS A 251 13.26 1.15 0.64
N VAL A 252 13.31 2.42 1.02
CA VAL A 252 13.71 3.52 0.15
C VAL A 252 15.15 3.31 -0.34
N SER A 253 15.32 3.28 -1.66
CA SER A 253 16.63 3.23 -2.34
C SER A 253 17.05 4.63 -2.81
N ALA A 254 18.34 4.78 -3.16
CA ALA A 254 18.92 6.07 -3.52
C ALA A 254 18.34 6.70 -4.80
N ASP A 255 17.82 5.86 -5.71
CA ASP A 255 17.28 6.29 -7.00
C ASP A 255 15.74 6.44 -6.96
N ASP A 256 15.10 6.14 -5.83
CA ASP A 256 13.64 6.16 -5.70
C ASP A 256 13.14 7.60 -5.61
N ARG A 257 11.92 7.82 -6.10
CA ARG A 257 11.10 8.95 -5.67
C ARG A 257 10.28 8.52 -4.46
N VAL A 258 10.24 9.34 -3.43
CA VAL A 258 9.49 9.05 -2.20
C VAL A 258 8.22 9.88 -2.13
N VAL A 259 7.12 9.23 -1.77
CA VAL A 259 5.87 9.90 -1.41
C VAL A 259 5.89 10.13 0.09
N VAL A 260 5.76 11.38 0.51
CA VAL A 260 5.92 11.75 1.92
C VAL A 260 4.90 12.79 2.37
N HIS A 261 4.54 12.69 3.64
CA HIS A 261 4.07 13.84 4.39
C HIS A 261 5.21 14.33 5.28
N TYR A 262 5.38 15.64 5.44
CA TYR A 262 6.44 16.22 6.25
C TYR A 262 6.03 17.54 6.90
N THR A 263 6.74 17.87 7.97
CA THR A 263 6.76 19.20 8.57
C THR A 263 8.21 19.60 8.83
N GLY A 264 8.60 20.75 8.30
CA GLY A 264 9.92 21.37 8.46
C GLY A 264 9.88 22.56 9.43
N ALA A 265 10.74 22.54 10.44
CA ALA A 265 10.87 23.61 11.43
C ALA A 265 12.31 24.12 11.54
N LEU A 266 12.47 25.39 11.92
CA LEU A 266 13.75 25.96 12.29
C LEU A 266 14.10 25.59 13.73
N TRP A 267 15.35 25.19 13.98
CA TRP A 267 15.81 24.88 15.34
C TRP A 267 15.76 26.09 16.28
N ASP A 268 16.15 27.27 15.79
CA ASP A 268 16.38 28.46 16.62
C ASP A 268 15.12 28.95 17.35
N ASP A 269 14.00 29.03 16.63
CA ASP A 269 12.75 29.60 17.14
C ASP A 269 11.55 28.65 17.07
N ASN A 270 11.74 27.40 16.61
CA ASN A 270 10.69 26.40 16.42
C ASN A 270 9.60 26.86 15.42
N SER A 271 9.89 27.81 14.53
CA SER A 271 8.96 28.21 13.47
C SER A 271 8.88 27.14 12.39
N ILE A 272 7.65 26.82 11.97
CA ILE A 272 7.42 25.96 10.80
C ILE A 272 7.66 26.79 9.56
N PHE A 273 8.58 26.35 8.70
CA PHE A 273 8.87 27.03 7.44
C PHE A 273 8.19 26.35 6.25
N ASP A 274 7.81 25.07 6.39
CA ASP A 274 7.14 24.30 5.34
C ASP A 274 6.43 23.07 5.93
N THR A 275 5.30 22.68 5.35
CA THR A 275 4.54 21.50 5.77
C THR A 275 3.59 21.04 4.66
N SER A 276 3.46 19.73 4.45
CA SER A 276 2.51 19.14 3.50
C SER A 276 1.12 18.89 4.08
N TRP A 277 0.97 19.05 5.39
CA TRP A 277 -0.26 18.71 6.11
C TRP A 277 -1.35 19.79 6.00
N ASP A 278 -0.98 21.05 5.73
CA ASP A 278 -1.94 22.17 5.67
C ASP A 278 -2.94 22.03 4.52
N ASP A 279 -2.50 21.46 3.39
CA ASP A 279 -3.32 21.21 2.20
C ASP A 279 -3.66 19.72 2.02
N GLU A 280 -3.41 18.88 3.04
CA GLU A 280 -3.64 17.42 3.03
C GLU A 280 -3.11 16.70 1.78
N THR A 281 -2.06 17.26 1.16
CA THR A 281 -1.51 16.81 -0.11
C THR A 281 -0.09 16.32 0.12
N PRO A 282 0.18 15.00 0.03
CA PRO A 282 1.54 14.50 0.12
C PRO A 282 2.45 15.05 -0.98
N ALA A 283 3.72 15.20 -0.65
CA ALA A 283 4.75 15.60 -1.58
C ALA A 283 5.44 14.37 -2.21
N VAL A 284 5.86 14.50 -3.47
CA VAL A 284 6.69 13.49 -4.14
C VAL A 284 8.08 14.08 -4.36
N PHE A 285 9.08 13.53 -3.68
CA PHE A 285 10.45 14.00 -3.78
C PHE A 285 11.33 12.99 -4.50
N SER A 286 12.21 13.48 -5.37
CA SER A 286 13.38 12.72 -5.79
C SER A 286 14.49 12.96 -4.77
N LEU A 287 15.21 11.92 -4.32
CA LEU A 287 16.24 12.07 -3.28
C LEU A 287 17.41 12.97 -3.73
N ASP A 288 17.68 13.05 -5.03
CA ASP A 288 18.66 13.98 -5.61
C ASP A 288 18.18 15.43 -5.71
N GLY A 289 16.87 15.66 -5.56
CA GLY A 289 16.22 16.98 -5.68
C GLY A 289 15.99 17.71 -4.35
N ILE A 290 16.35 17.10 -3.23
CA ILE A 290 16.16 17.66 -1.87
C ILE A 290 17.49 17.91 -1.17
N VAL A 291 17.44 18.56 0.01
CA VAL A 291 18.67 18.85 0.77
C VAL A 291 19.41 17.57 1.17
N PRO A 292 20.75 17.53 1.08
CA PRO A 292 21.52 16.28 1.25
C PRO A 292 21.27 15.56 2.59
N GLY A 293 21.08 16.31 3.68
CA GLY A 293 20.79 15.73 4.99
C GLY A 293 19.44 15.02 5.05
N LEU A 294 18.44 15.51 4.31
CA LEU A 294 17.12 14.89 4.25
C LEU A 294 17.14 13.64 3.39
N ALA A 295 17.81 13.69 2.23
CA ALA A 295 18.04 12.52 1.38
C ALA A 295 18.72 11.39 2.18
N THR A 296 19.80 11.71 2.89
CA THR A 296 20.54 10.77 3.75
C THR A 296 19.65 10.20 4.88
N ALA A 297 18.72 11.01 5.41
CA ALA A 297 17.83 10.58 6.48
C ALA A 297 16.74 9.59 6.02
N LEU A 298 16.31 9.74 4.76
CA LEU A 298 15.26 8.92 4.14
C LEU A 298 15.80 7.62 3.56
N GLU A 299 17.00 7.66 2.98
CA GLU A 299 17.61 6.48 2.36
C GLU A 299 17.68 5.31 3.34
N GLY A 300 17.14 4.18 2.90
CA GLY A 300 17.12 2.94 3.65
C GLY A 300 16.11 2.85 4.79
N LYS A 301 15.23 3.84 4.96
CA LYS A 301 14.03 3.72 5.79
C LYS A 301 12.94 2.95 5.04
N THR A 302 11.98 2.41 5.78
CA THR A 302 10.88 1.62 5.22
C THR A 302 9.62 2.45 5.08
N VAL A 303 8.83 2.20 4.04
CA VAL A 303 7.47 2.74 3.88
C VAL A 303 6.61 2.38 5.11
N GLY A 304 5.79 3.34 5.53
CA GLY A 304 5.05 3.35 6.79
C GLY A 304 5.82 3.91 7.98
N SER A 305 7.10 4.27 7.81
CA SER A 305 7.90 4.86 8.88
C SER A 305 7.58 6.34 9.08
N GLN A 306 7.66 6.79 10.34
CA GLN A 306 7.81 8.20 10.68
C GLN A 306 9.23 8.41 11.21
N ILE A 307 9.96 9.38 10.68
CA ILE A 307 11.30 9.74 11.13
C ILE A 307 11.36 11.18 11.61
N ILE A 308 12.34 11.47 12.46
CA ILE A 308 12.81 12.83 12.74
C ILE A 308 14.26 12.96 12.29
N ALA A 309 14.56 14.06 11.58
CA ALA A 309 15.90 14.42 11.16
C ALA A 309 16.25 15.83 11.65
N VAL A 310 17.41 15.99 12.28
CA VAL A 310 17.99 17.29 12.63
C VAL A 310 19.18 17.51 11.73
N ILE A 311 19.06 18.49 10.83
CA ILE A 311 19.97 18.68 9.70
C ILE A 311 20.75 19.98 9.90
N PRO A 312 22.08 19.93 10.15
CA PRO A 312 22.91 21.12 10.27
C PRO A 312 22.97 21.87 8.94
N ALA A 313 23.27 23.18 9.00
CA ALA A 313 23.22 24.07 7.83
C ALA A 313 24.05 23.56 6.63
N GLU A 314 25.21 22.95 6.89
CA GLU A 314 26.11 22.38 5.87
C GLU A 314 25.48 21.25 5.02
N LEU A 315 24.48 20.56 5.57
CA LEU A 315 23.69 19.51 4.89
C LEU A 315 22.30 20.01 4.47
N ALA A 316 22.05 21.32 4.60
CA ALA A 316 20.82 22.02 4.25
C ALA A 316 21.10 23.19 3.30
N TYR A 317 20.79 24.44 3.69
CA TYR A 317 20.91 25.64 2.86
C TYR A 317 22.18 26.47 3.12
N GLY A 318 23.10 25.96 3.96
CA GLY A 318 24.40 26.56 4.23
C GLY A 318 24.35 28.00 4.74
N GLU A 319 25.44 28.73 4.52
CA GLU A 319 25.60 30.15 4.87
C GLU A 319 24.80 31.09 3.95
N GLN A 320 24.17 30.55 2.91
CA GLN A 320 23.38 31.31 1.95
C GLN A 320 21.91 31.40 2.38
N GLY A 321 21.36 30.33 2.97
CA GLY A 321 19.94 30.24 3.27
C GLY A 321 19.05 30.17 2.02
N SER A 322 17.76 30.46 2.19
CA SER A 322 16.75 30.57 1.14
C SER A 322 15.82 31.77 1.42
N ALA A 323 14.76 31.93 0.62
CA ALA A 323 13.79 33.00 0.82
C ALA A 323 13.07 32.92 2.19
N THR A 324 12.83 31.71 2.69
CA THR A 324 12.11 31.44 3.94
C THR A 324 13.02 30.91 5.05
N ILE A 325 14.25 30.51 4.72
CA ILE A 325 15.18 29.87 5.66
C ILE A 325 16.40 30.78 5.84
N PRO A 326 16.65 31.33 7.05
CA PRO A 326 17.83 32.15 7.29
C PRO A 326 19.14 31.41 7.03
N ALA A 327 20.18 32.14 6.62
CA ALA A 327 21.55 31.63 6.52
C ALA A 327 22.02 30.95 7.82
N GLY A 328 22.73 29.82 7.70
CA GLY A 328 23.29 29.09 8.83
C GLY A 328 22.25 28.32 9.67
N SER A 329 21.01 28.20 9.20
CA SER A 329 19.93 27.55 9.95
C SER A 329 20.08 26.03 10.02
N THR A 330 19.88 25.46 11.21
CA THR A 330 19.66 24.02 11.41
C THR A 330 18.18 23.72 11.26
N LEU A 331 17.86 22.71 10.46
CA LEU A 331 16.49 22.31 10.16
C LEU A 331 16.09 21.08 10.98
N VAL A 332 14.82 21.01 11.33
CA VAL A 332 14.18 19.83 11.91
C VAL A 332 13.10 19.38 10.95
N PHE A 333 13.17 18.14 10.49
CA PHE A 333 12.10 17.52 9.72
C PHE A 333 11.48 16.38 10.51
N VAL A 334 10.16 16.31 10.52
CA VAL A 334 9.42 15.09 10.82
C VAL A 334 8.78 14.62 9.52
N VAL A 335 9.01 13.37 9.14
CA VAL A 335 8.61 12.84 7.82
C VAL A 335 7.93 11.50 7.99
N ASP A 336 6.74 11.38 7.43
CA ASP A 336 6.03 10.14 7.18
C ASP A 336 6.37 9.65 5.77
N ILE A 337 6.88 8.43 5.67
CA ILE A 337 7.22 7.79 4.39
C ILE A 337 6.02 6.96 3.95
N LEU A 338 5.34 7.42 2.91
CA LEU A 338 4.03 6.91 2.50
C LEU A 338 4.13 5.89 1.36
N GLY A 339 5.22 5.95 0.60
CA GLY A 339 5.48 5.04 -0.51
C GLY A 339 6.73 5.41 -1.30
N THR A 340 7.03 4.60 -2.30
CA THR A 340 8.13 4.80 -3.26
C THR A 340 7.60 4.63 -4.68
N VAL A 341 8.11 5.44 -5.60
CA VAL A 341 7.76 5.45 -7.02
C VAL A 341 9.04 5.26 -7.82
N ASN A 342 9.02 4.36 -8.79
CA ASN A 342 10.18 3.94 -9.59
C ASN A 342 9.94 4.08 -11.10
#